data_AF-A0A953GGG9-F1
#
_entry.id   AF-A0A953GGG9-F1
#
_cell.length_a   1.000
_cell.length_b   1.000
_cell.length_c   1.000
_cell.angle_alpha   90.00
_cell.angle_beta   90.00
_cell.angle_gamma   90.00
#
_symmetry.space_group_name_H-M   'P 1'
#
loop_
_entity.id
_entity.type
_entity.pdbx_description
1 polymer ?
#
loop_
_entity_poly.entity_id
_entity_poly.type
_entity_poly.pdbx_seq_one_letter_code
_entity_poly.pdbx_strand_id
1 'polypeptide(L)'
;MKSKWIAAGLAFIGGTWGVHRFYLRQPELGLLYIGLKIFTGLSLVGIALSTLIGYYDGFKLIMMDQDEFDRKYNSNNFRDRYGYRRKVSPEQQRRQGKYILLDEDEVTTAKESKNIFETLKSRKETETLKQSGTRKLKDYDTKGAIEDFDKALKLNPHDLGVHYNMACAYAMEEKAIEAFKHLDQAVSLGFNEGAKIMSQEELAYIRIIPVFEKFKNNRFRLTQEMVDELKEREKNILEEQNRKKAESFSLPKSDYSTLFQEQLRQEYK
;
A
#
# COMPACT_ATOMS: atom_id res chain seq x y z
N MET A 1 -30.92 -4.68 -23.37
CA MET A 1 -30.71 -4.49 -21.92
C MET A 1 -31.93 -5.06 -21.21
N LYS A 2 -31.77 -5.68 -20.03
CA LYS A 2 -32.88 -6.18 -19.22
C LYS A 2 -33.50 -5.03 -18.45
N SER A 3 -34.78 -5.10 -18.13
CA SER A 3 -35.45 -4.09 -17.33
C SER A 3 -35.63 -4.57 -15.90
N LYS A 4 -35.32 -3.71 -14.93
CA LYS A 4 -35.53 -3.95 -13.49
C LYS A 4 -36.99 -4.24 -13.18
N TRP A 5 -37.87 -3.43 -13.75
CA TRP A 5 -39.31 -3.53 -13.56
C TRP A 5 -39.88 -4.81 -14.17
N ILE A 6 -39.37 -5.25 -15.33
CA ILE A 6 -39.77 -6.53 -15.94
C ILE A 6 -39.27 -7.70 -15.09
N ALA A 7 -38.04 -7.65 -14.59
CA ALA A 7 -37.49 -8.69 -13.72
C ALA A 7 -38.27 -8.82 -12.40
N ALA A 8 -38.64 -7.70 -11.78
CA ALA A 8 -39.45 -7.68 -10.57
C ALA A 8 -40.87 -8.23 -10.84
N GLY A 9 -41.54 -7.80 -11.92
CA GLY A 9 -42.84 -8.33 -12.31
C GLY A 9 -42.83 -9.84 -12.54
N LEU A 10 -41.79 -10.36 -13.21
CA LEU A 10 -41.59 -11.80 -13.39
C LEU A 10 -41.32 -12.54 -12.07
N ALA A 11 -40.79 -11.87 -11.04
CA ALA A 11 -40.56 -12.48 -9.73
C ALA A 11 -41.88 -12.62 -8.96
N PHE A 12 -42.82 -11.69 -9.09
CA PHE A 12 -44.14 -11.81 -8.47
C PHE A 12 -45.04 -12.83 -9.19
N ILE A 13 -44.99 -12.89 -10.52
CA ILE A 13 -45.87 -13.78 -11.30
C ILE A 13 -45.28 -15.19 -11.43
N GLY A 14 -43.97 -15.28 -11.68
CA GLY A 14 -43.26 -16.53 -11.98
C GLY A 14 -42.18 -16.88 -10.97
N GLY A 15 -42.19 -16.28 -9.78
CA GLY A 15 -41.21 -16.49 -8.71
C GLY A 15 -41.11 -17.94 -8.27
N THR A 16 -42.25 -18.63 -8.15
CA THR A 16 -42.34 -20.05 -7.77
C THR A 16 -41.55 -20.98 -8.70
N TRP A 17 -41.42 -20.60 -9.98
CA TRP A 17 -40.69 -21.35 -11.01
C TRP A 17 -39.33 -20.74 -11.36
N GLY A 18 -38.94 -19.65 -10.70
CA GLY A 18 -37.67 -18.97 -10.96
C GLY A 18 -37.59 -18.26 -12.32
N VAL A 19 -38.73 -17.93 -12.97
CA VAL A 19 -38.76 -17.34 -14.33
C VAL A 19 -37.94 -16.05 -14.42
N HIS A 20 -38.00 -15.21 -13.40
CA HIS A 20 -37.21 -13.99 -13.30
C HIS A 20 -35.70 -14.26 -13.30
N ARG A 21 -35.23 -15.40 -12.77
CA ARG A 21 -33.80 -15.78 -12.82
C ARG A 21 -33.36 -16.13 -14.24
N PHE A 22 -34.20 -16.78 -15.03
CA PHE A 22 -33.93 -17.02 -16.44
C PHE A 22 -33.90 -15.72 -17.26
N TYR A 23 -34.84 -14.80 -17.00
CA TYR A 23 -34.80 -13.45 -17.58
C TYR A 23 -33.50 -12.71 -17.22
N LEU A 24 -33.04 -12.86 -15.97
CA LEU A 24 -31.76 -12.33 -15.50
C LEU A 24 -30.53 -13.14 -15.98
N ARG A 25 -30.70 -14.16 -16.85
CA ARG A 25 -29.64 -15.05 -17.37
C ARG A 25 -28.86 -15.79 -16.28
N GLN A 26 -29.55 -16.20 -15.22
CA GLN A 26 -29.00 -17.01 -14.13
C GLN A 26 -29.64 -18.41 -14.16
N PRO A 27 -29.29 -19.27 -15.14
CA PRO A 27 -29.95 -20.57 -15.31
C PRO A 27 -29.71 -21.51 -14.13
N GLU A 28 -28.55 -21.44 -13.47
CA GLU A 28 -28.25 -22.25 -12.28
C GLU A 28 -29.24 -21.98 -11.13
N LEU A 29 -29.53 -20.70 -10.87
CA LEU A 29 -30.50 -20.30 -9.86
C LEU A 29 -31.93 -20.63 -10.32
N GLY A 30 -32.24 -20.44 -11.60
CA GLY A 30 -33.53 -20.86 -12.16
C GLY A 30 -33.80 -22.35 -11.97
N LEU A 31 -32.80 -23.21 -12.21
CA LEU A 31 -32.88 -24.65 -11.98
C LEU A 31 -33.00 -25.01 -10.49
N LEU A 32 -32.36 -24.25 -9.59
CA LEU A 32 -32.53 -24.42 -8.14
C LEU A 32 -33.99 -24.18 -7.74
N TYR A 33 -34.63 -23.14 -8.25
CA TYR A 33 -36.05 -22.87 -8.01
C TYR A 33 -36.95 -24.00 -8.50
N ILE A 34 -36.69 -24.52 -9.70
CA ILE A 34 -37.42 -25.68 -10.26
C ILE A 34 -37.19 -26.92 -9.41
N GLY A 35 -35.94 -27.20 -9.01
CA GLY A 35 -35.59 -28.34 -8.15
C GLY A 35 -36.24 -28.25 -6.78
N LEU A 36 -36.23 -27.05 -6.15
CA LEU A 36 -36.93 -26.79 -4.89
C LEU A 36 -38.44 -26.99 -5.04
N LYS A 37 -39.02 -26.61 -6.19
CA LYS A 37 -40.44 -26.82 -6.44
C LYS A 37 -40.79 -28.30 -6.62
N ILE A 38 -39.93 -29.07 -7.29
CA ILE A 38 -40.09 -30.52 -7.44
C ILE A 38 -39.95 -31.20 -6.06
N PHE A 39 -38.96 -30.81 -5.26
CA PHE A 39 -38.68 -31.37 -3.95
C PHE A 39 -39.80 -31.11 -2.93
N THR A 40 -40.35 -29.89 -2.90
CA THR A 40 -41.44 -29.50 -1.98
C THR A 40 -42.83 -29.96 -2.46
N GLY A 41 -42.95 -30.36 -3.73
CA GLY A 41 -44.18 -30.89 -4.33
C GLY A 41 -45.33 -29.88 -4.39
N LEU A 42 -46.56 -30.39 -4.50
CA LEU A 42 -47.81 -29.61 -4.51
C LEU A 42 -48.38 -29.34 -3.11
N SER A 43 -47.59 -29.55 -2.05
CA SER A 43 -48.02 -29.27 -0.68
C SER A 43 -48.31 -27.77 -0.49
N LEU A 44 -49.41 -27.44 0.19
CA LEU A 44 -49.82 -26.06 0.49
C LEU A 44 -48.68 -25.27 1.18
N VAL A 45 -47.95 -25.92 2.10
CA VAL A 45 -46.81 -25.32 2.80
C VAL A 45 -45.63 -25.06 1.86
N GLY A 46 -45.35 -25.98 0.93
CA GLY A 46 -44.28 -25.84 -0.06
C GLY A 46 -44.57 -24.75 -1.10
N ILE A 47 -45.83 -24.63 -1.53
CA ILE A 47 -46.28 -23.56 -2.42
C ILE A 47 -46.13 -22.20 -1.71
N ALA A 48 -46.54 -22.10 -0.44
CA ALA A 48 -46.39 -20.87 0.32
C ALA A 48 -44.91 -20.46 0.45
N LEU A 49 -44.03 -21.38 0.86
CA LEU A 49 -42.61 -21.08 1.07
C LEU A 49 -41.88 -20.67 -0.23
N SER A 50 -42.10 -21.39 -1.33
CA SER A 50 -41.50 -21.08 -2.64
C SER A 50 -41.99 -19.74 -3.20
N THR A 51 -43.25 -19.40 -2.98
CA THR A 51 -43.83 -18.11 -3.40
C THR A 51 -43.27 -16.96 -2.58
N LEU A 52 -43.10 -17.13 -1.26
CA LEU A 52 -42.47 -16.13 -0.40
C LEU A 52 -41.02 -15.83 -0.81
N ILE A 53 -40.25 -16.85 -1.20
CA ILE A 53 -38.88 -16.67 -1.71
C ILE A 53 -38.89 -15.85 -3.02
N GLY A 54 -39.82 -16.13 -3.93
CA GLY A 54 -39.99 -15.35 -5.16
C GLY A 54 -40.38 -13.89 -4.90
N TYR A 55 -41.27 -13.64 -3.93
CA TYR A 55 -41.66 -12.28 -3.52
C TYR A 55 -40.51 -11.51 -2.89
N TYR A 56 -39.71 -12.16 -2.03
CA TYR A 56 -38.51 -11.56 -1.47
C TYR A 56 -37.54 -11.11 -2.57
N ASP A 57 -37.31 -11.95 -3.59
CA ASP A 57 -36.50 -11.58 -4.74
C ASP A 57 -37.10 -10.43 -5.55
N GLY A 58 -38.43 -10.40 -5.74
CA GLY A 58 -39.13 -9.30 -6.39
C GLY A 58 -38.98 -7.97 -5.64
N PHE A 59 -39.19 -7.97 -4.32
CA PHE A 59 -38.97 -6.80 -3.47
C PHE A 59 -37.52 -6.34 -3.49
N LYS A 60 -36.56 -7.27 -3.44
CA LYS A 60 -35.14 -6.96 -3.56
C LYS A 60 -34.79 -6.28 -4.88
N LEU A 61 -35.42 -6.68 -5.98
CA LEU A 61 -35.22 -6.04 -7.28
C LEU A 61 -35.83 -4.63 -7.35
N ILE A 62 -36.96 -4.40 -6.67
CA ILE A 62 -37.57 -3.06 -6.58
C ILE A 62 -36.70 -2.12 -5.74
N MET A 63 -36.22 -2.59 -4.59
CA MET A 63 -35.39 -1.81 -3.66
C MET A 63 -33.97 -1.58 -4.17
N MET A 64 -33.55 -2.30 -5.21
CA MET A 64 -32.27 -2.09 -5.87
C MET A 64 -32.30 -0.79 -6.67
N ASP A 65 -31.26 0.02 -6.52
CA ASP A 65 -31.09 1.21 -7.34
C ASP A 65 -30.91 0.86 -8.83
N GLN A 66 -31.31 1.76 -9.74
CA GLN A 66 -31.22 1.51 -11.18
C GLN A 66 -29.77 1.28 -11.64
N ASP A 67 -28.81 2.05 -11.12
CA ASP A 67 -27.40 1.89 -11.46
C ASP A 67 -26.82 0.60 -10.86
N GLU A 68 -27.29 0.20 -9.69
CA GLU A 68 -26.93 -1.09 -9.09
C GLU A 68 -27.48 -2.27 -9.91
N PHE A 69 -28.74 -2.20 -10.34
CA PHE A 69 -29.36 -3.21 -11.20
C PHE A 69 -28.62 -3.32 -12.53
N ASP A 70 -28.32 -2.18 -13.15
CA ASP A 70 -27.61 -2.16 -14.42
C ASP A 70 -26.18 -2.71 -14.25
N ARG A 71 -25.47 -2.34 -13.18
CA ARG A 71 -24.16 -2.94 -12.83
C ARG A 71 -24.23 -4.46 -12.62
N LYS A 72 -25.30 -4.96 -12.01
CA LYS A 72 -25.42 -6.37 -11.63
C LYS A 72 -25.95 -7.27 -12.75
N TYR A 73 -26.85 -6.77 -13.59
CA TYR A 73 -27.62 -7.58 -14.54
C TYR A 73 -27.50 -7.14 -16.01
N ASN A 74 -27.09 -5.90 -16.27
CA ASN A 74 -26.90 -5.31 -17.61
C ASN A 74 -25.46 -4.90 -17.92
N SER A 75 -24.54 -5.02 -16.97
CA SER A 75 -23.14 -4.70 -17.17
C SER A 75 -22.51 -5.71 -18.12
N ASN A 76 -21.86 -5.20 -19.17
CA ASN A 76 -21.03 -6.01 -20.07
C ASN A 76 -19.76 -6.55 -19.38
N ASN A 77 -19.46 -6.13 -18.15
CA ASN A 77 -18.32 -6.59 -17.34
C ASN A 77 -18.66 -7.77 -16.41
N PHE A 78 -19.78 -8.45 -16.63
CA PHE A 78 -20.11 -9.67 -15.88
C PHE A 78 -19.03 -10.73 -16.15
N ARG A 79 -18.29 -11.12 -15.09
CA ARG A 79 -17.44 -12.32 -15.09
C ARG A 79 -18.32 -13.50 -14.66
N ASP A 80 -18.53 -14.45 -15.55
CA ASP A 80 -19.15 -15.72 -15.20
C ASP A 80 -18.26 -16.44 -14.17
N ARG A 81 -18.82 -17.39 -13.40
CA ARG A 81 -18.10 -18.15 -12.35
C ARG A 81 -16.85 -18.92 -12.86
N TYR A 82 -16.65 -18.97 -14.18
CA TYR A 82 -15.51 -19.58 -14.88
C TYR A 82 -14.59 -18.58 -15.64
N GLY A 83 -14.78 -17.27 -15.47
CA GLY A 83 -13.75 -16.27 -15.85
C GLY A 83 -13.61 -15.90 -17.34
N TYR A 84 -14.52 -16.27 -18.23
CA TYR A 84 -14.45 -15.82 -19.63
C TYR A 84 -15.02 -14.40 -19.85
N ARG A 85 -14.28 -13.57 -20.60
CA ARG A 85 -14.55 -12.14 -20.87
C ARG A 85 -15.17 -11.97 -22.27
N ARG A 86 -16.32 -11.29 -22.39
CA ARG A 86 -16.86 -10.87 -23.70
C ARG A 86 -16.20 -9.59 -24.21
N LYS A 87 -15.93 -9.53 -25.53
CA LYS A 87 -15.36 -8.37 -26.24
C LYS A 87 -16.34 -7.18 -26.25
N VAL A 88 -15.80 -5.99 -25.99
CA VAL A 88 -16.52 -4.69 -25.87
C VAL A 88 -16.67 -4.03 -27.24
N SER A 89 -17.78 -3.32 -27.50
CA SER A 89 -17.97 -2.54 -28.74
C SER A 89 -17.04 -1.30 -28.77
N PRO A 90 -16.45 -0.94 -29.93
CA PRO A 90 -15.38 0.06 -30.03
C PRO A 90 -15.68 1.45 -29.46
N GLU A 91 -16.94 1.90 -29.46
CA GLU A 91 -17.32 3.25 -28.99
C GLU A 91 -17.20 3.43 -27.46
N GLN A 92 -17.36 2.37 -26.67
CA GLN A 92 -17.24 2.45 -25.20
C GLN A 92 -15.79 2.48 -24.71
N GLN A 93 -14.83 1.97 -25.50
CA GLN A 93 -13.40 2.02 -25.18
C GLN A 93 -12.85 3.44 -25.14
N ARG A 94 -13.46 4.39 -25.86
CA ARG A 94 -13.02 5.79 -25.89
C ARG A 94 -13.35 6.56 -24.60
N ARG A 95 -14.31 6.11 -23.79
CA ARG A 95 -14.78 6.86 -22.60
C ARG A 95 -14.31 6.32 -21.25
N GLN A 96 -13.88 5.06 -21.15
CA GLN A 96 -13.48 4.47 -19.89
C GLN A 96 -12.05 3.91 -19.97
N GLY A 97 -11.11 4.65 -19.40
CA GLY A 97 -9.85 4.16 -18.83
C GLY A 97 -9.15 3.00 -19.55
N LYS A 98 -8.24 3.37 -20.44
CA LYS A 98 -7.00 2.67 -20.85
C LYS A 98 -6.64 1.42 -20.02
N TYR A 99 -7.19 0.26 -20.39
CA TYR A 99 -6.50 -1.02 -20.26
C TYR A 99 -6.24 -1.50 -21.68
N ILE A 100 -4.96 -1.49 -22.09
CA ILE A 100 -4.53 -2.03 -23.38
C ILE A 100 -4.70 -3.55 -23.28
N LEU A 101 -5.69 -4.09 -23.98
CA LEU A 101 -5.69 -5.48 -24.41
C LEU A 101 -4.82 -5.53 -25.65
N LEU A 102 -3.71 -6.27 -25.58
CA LEU A 102 -2.85 -6.56 -26.73
C LEU A 102 -3.65 -7.42 -27.72
N ASP A 103 -4.24 -6.80 -28.73
CA ASP A 103 -4.56 -7.49 -29.97
C ASP A 103 -3.27 -7.56 -30.81
N GLU A 104 -3.01 -8.73 -31.36
CA GLU A 104 -1.73 -9.20 -31.91
C GLU A 104 -1.34 -8.57 -33.26
N ASP A 105 -2.08 -7.56 -33.71
CA ASP A 105 -1.94 -6.94 -35.04
C ASP A 105 -1.76 -5.42 -34.93
N GLU A 106 -0.52 -4.97 -34.69
CA GLU A 106 0.05 -3.74 -35.27
C GLU A 106 1.48 -3.52 -34.77
N VAL A 107 2.45 -3.70 -35.68
CA VAL A 107 3.90 -3.68 -35.48
C VAL A 107 4.45 -2.31 -35.00
N THR A 108 3.59 -1.33 -34.74
CA THR A 108 3.95 0.00 -34.19
C THR A 108 3.62 0.16 -32.70
N THR A 109 2.77 -0.69 -32.10
CA THR A 109 2.36 -0.59 -30.68
C THR A 109 3.22 -1.41 -29.71
N ALA A 110 4.01 -2.36 -30.21
CA ALA A 110 4.85 -3.25 -29.40
C ALA A 110 5.91 -2.52 -28.56
N LYS A 111 6.44 -1.40 -29.06
CA LYS A 111 7.45 -0.61 -28.34
C LYS A 111 6.82 0.19 -27.19
N GLU A 112 5.66 0.79 -27.41
CA GLU A 112 4.92 1.54 -26.39
C GLU A 112 4.29 0.61 -25.34
N SER A 113 3.77 -0.54 -25.74
CA SER A 113 3.24 -1.55 -24.82
C SER A 113 4.33 -2.21 -23.98
N LYS A 114 5.51 -2.47 -24.56
CA LYS A 114 6.70 -2.91 -23.82
C LYS A 114 7.15 -1.87 -22.80
N ASN A 115 7.15 -0.59 -23.15
CA ASN A 115 7.47 0.50 -22.22
C ASN A 115 6.46 0.60 -21.06
N ILE A 116 5.16 0.40 -21.32
CA ILE A 116 4.13 0.38 -20.27
C ILE A 116 4.30 -0.85 -19.36
N PHE A 117 4.61 -2.02 -19.93
CA PHE A 117 4.87 -3.21 -19.13
C PHE A 117 6.12 -3.06 -18.25
N GLU A 118 7.22 -2.53 -18.80
CA GLU A 118 8.47 -2.28 -18.07
C GLU A 118 8.29 -1.25 -16.96
N THR A 119 7.53 -0.17 -17.20
CA THR A 119 7.21 0.82 -16.15
C THR A 119 6.33 0.23 -15.05
N LEU A 120 5.33 -0.60 -15.38
CA LEU A 120 4.51 -1.30 -14.38
C LEU A 120 5.32 -2.32 -13.58
N LYS A 121 6.22 -3.04 -14.25
CA LYS A 121 7.14 -3.98 -13.60
C LYS A 121 8.07 -3.24 -12.63
N SER A 122 8.73 -2.17 -13.09
CA SER A 122 9.60 -1.33 -12.25
C SER A 122 8.85 -0.73 -11.05
N ARG A 123 7.62 -0.23 -11.26
CA ARG A 123 6.77 0.25 -10.17
C ARG A 123 6.46 -0.86 -9.16
N LYS A 124 6.09 -2.04 -9.63
CA LYS A 124 5.82 -3.19 -8.75
C LYS A 124 7.08 -3.60 -7.97
N GLU A 125 8.23 -3.65 -8.64
CA GLU A 125 9.52 -3.96 -8.01
C GLU A 125 9.89 -2.92 -6.93
N THR A 126 9.71 -1.64 -7.24
CA THR A 126 9.88 -0.53 -6.28
C THR A 126 9.02 -0.74 -5.03
N GLU A 127 7.73 -1.02 -5.21
CA GLU A 127 6.81 -1.25 -4.09
C GLU A 127 7.19 -2.49 -3.27
N THR A 128 7.64 -3.57 -3.92
CA THR A 128 8.10 -4.78 -3.21
C THR A 128 9.36 -4.51 -2.38
N LEU A 129 10.31 -3.74 -2.91
CA LEU A 129 11.53 -3.36 -2.20
C LEU A 129 11.20 -2.44 -1.03
N LYS A 130 10.31 -1.46 -1.22
CA LYS A 130 9.81 -0.59 -0.16
C LYS A 130 9.15 -1.36 0.98
N GLN A 131 8.29 -2.33 0.65
CA GLN A 131 7.65 -3.18 1.67
C GLN A 131 8.67 -4.06 2.39
N SER A 132 9.63 -4.64 1.66
CA SER A 132 10.72 -5.44 2.24
C SER A 132 11.57 -4.62 3.21
N GLY A 133 12.03 -3.43 2.79
CA GLY A 133 12.81 -2.54 3.64
C GLY A 133 12.02 -2.06 4.87
N THR A 134 10.73 -1.77 4.71
CA THR A 134 9.87 -1.38 5.85
C THR A 134 9.73 -2.52 6.86
N ARG A 135 9.64 -3.77 6.41
CA ARG A 135 9.61 -4.94 7.31
C ARG A 135 10.94 -5.10 8.03
N LYS A 136 12.06 -5.05 7.31
CA LYS A 136 13.41 -5.14 7.91
C LYS A 136 13.65 -4.04 8.95
N LEU A 137 13.20 -2.81 8.67
CA LEU A 137 13.30 -1.71 9.62
C LEU A 137 12.55 -1.99 10.93
N LYS A 138 11.35 -2.59 10.84
CA LYS A 138 10.59 -3.03 12.03
C LYS A 138 11.26 -4.19 12.77
N ASP A 139 11.98 -5.03 12.05
CA ASP A 139 12.77 -6.13 12.59
C ASP A 139 14.15 -5.64 13.12
N TYR A 140 14.39 -4.32 13.16
CA TYR A 140 15.65 -3.68 13.55
C TYR A 140 16.85 -4.01 12.65
N ASP A 141 16.63 -4.64 11.49
CA ASP A 141 17.63 -4.78 10.43
C ASP A 141 17.70 -3.48 9.60
N THR A 142 18.27 -2.45 10.21
CA THR A 142 18.48 -1.12 9.64
C THR A 142 19.33 -1.15 8.38
N LYS A 143 20.43 -1.93 8.38
CA LYS A 143 21.35 -2.05 7.25
C LYS A 143 20.67 -2.72 6.06
N GLY A 144 20.00 -3.85 6.28
CA GLY A 144 19.24 -4.53 5.23
C GLY A 144 18.06 -3.71 4.73
N ALA A 145 17.45 -2.87 5.59
CA ALA A 145 16.42 -1.92 5.18
C ALA A 145 16.98 -0.82 4.25
N ILE A 146 18.14 -0.23 4.60
CA ILE A 146 18.82 0.78 3.78
C ILE A 146 19.17 0.20 2.41
N GLU A 147 19.66 -1.03 2.32
CA GLU A 147 19.96 -1.68 1.03
C GLU A 147 18.72 -1.85 0.15
N ASP A 148 17.58 -2.25 0.74
CA ASP A 148 16.33 -2.39 0.00
C ASP A 148 15.77 -1.02 -0.44
N PHE A 149 15.89 0.00 0.41
CA PHE A 149 15.49 1.36 0.07
C PHE A 149 16.38 1.98 -1.01
N ASP A 150 17.69 1.75 -0.98
CA ASP A 150 18.61 2.20 -2.04
C ASP A 150 18.24 1.58 -3.40
N LYS A 151 17.93 0.28 -3.43
CA LYS A 151 17.43 -0.39 -4.63
C LYS A 151 16.08 0.21 -5.09
N ALA A 152 15.19 0.53 -4.15
CA ALA A 152 13.91 1.15 -4.48
C ALA A 152 14.08 2.55 -5.05
N LEU A 153 14.99 3.38 -4.50
CA LEU A 153 15.28 4.72 -5.02
C LEU A 153 16.00 4.69 -6.38
N LYS A 154 16.80 3.65 -6.67
CA LYS A 154 17.37 3.45 -8.01
C LYS A 154 16.29 3.23 -9.08
N LEU A 155 15.17 2.61 -8.71
CA LEU A 155 14.03 2.40 -9.61
C LEU A 155 13.08 3.60 -9.65
N ASN A 156 12.81 4.20 -8.50
CA ASN A 156 12.00 5.41 -8.37
C ASN A 156 12.67 6.44 -7.43
N PRO A 157 13.45 7.38 -7.99
CA PRO A 157 14.17 8.38 -7.19
C PRO A 157 13.28 9.40 -6.46
N HIS A 158 11.97 9.42 -6.73
CA HIS A 158 11.04 10.42 -6.22
C HIS A 158 10.00 9.81 -5.25
N ASP A 159 10.23 8.59 -4.75
CA ASP A 159 9.34 7.99 -3.75
C ASP A 159 9.56 8.65 -2.37
N LEU A 160 8.69 9.60 -2.03
CA LEU A 160 8.70 10.30 -0.74
C LEU A 160 8.65 9.37 0.47
N GLY A 161 7.97 8.22 0.34
CA GLY A 161 7.84 7.26 1.43
C GLY A 161 9.12 6.47 1.66
N VAL A 162 9.85 6.17 0.57
CA VAL A 162 11.18 5.55 0.67
C VAL A 162 12.18 6.54 1.28
N HIS A 163 12.18 7.81 0.87
CA HIS A 163 13.01 8.83 1.52
C HIS A 163 12.73 8.95 3.03
N TYR A 164 11.45 9.00 3.41
CA TYR A 164 11.08 9.04 4.84
C TYR A 164 11.58 7.81 5.61
N ASN A 165 11.33 6.60 5.09
CA ASN A 165 11.75 5.37 5.77
C ASN A 165 13.28 5.23 5.84
N MET A 166 13.99 5.71 4.81
CA MET A 166 15.45 5.74 4.77
C MET A 166 16.00 6.70 5.81
N ALA A 167 15.34 7.84 6.05
CA ALA A 167 15.68 8.72 7.15
C ALA A 167 15.49 8.07 8.53
N CYS A 168 14.40 7.32 8.73
CA CYS A 168 14.21 6.53 9.94
C CYS A 168 15.34 5.52 10.13
N ALA A 169 15.72 4.78 9.07
CA ALA A 169 16.79 3.81 9.13
C ALA A 169 18.15 4.45 9.47
N TYR A 170 18.47 5.60 8.87
CA TYR A 170 19.70 6.34 9.20
C TYR A 170 19.68 6.93 10.60
N ALA A 171 18.53 7.38 11.09
CA ALA A 171 18.40 7.87 12.46
C ALA A 171 18.64 6.76 13.49
N MET A 172 18.16 5.54 13.22
CA MET A 172 18.43 4.36 14.06
C MET A 172 19.91 3.92 14.02
N GLU A 173 20.63 4.19 12.92
CA GLU A 173 22.08 3.99 12.81
C GLU A 173 22.89 5.18 13.35
N GLU A 174 22.24 6.16 14.00
CA GLU A 174 22.85 7.40 14.52
C GLU A 174 23.58 8.25 13.45
N LYS A 175 23.20 8.09 12.18
CA LYS A 175 23.75 8.84 11.05
C LYS A 175 22.92 10.10 10.80
N ALA A 176 23.21 11.13 11.59
CA ALA A 176 22.43 12.36 11.62
C ALA A 176 22.34 13.05 10.26
N ILE A 177 23.48 13.24 9.57
CA ILE A 177 23.54 13.99 8.31
C ILE A 177 22.66 13.32 7.25
N GLU A 178 22.78 12.01 7.08
CA GLU A 178 22.00 11.22 6.13
C GLU A 178 20.52 11.23 6.50
N ALA A 179 20.18 11.07 7.77
CA ALA A 179 18.79 11.12 8.23
C ALA A 179 18.12 12.47 7.89
N PHE A 180 18.79 13.60 8.20
CA PHE A 180 18.28 14.93 7.88
C PHE A 180 18.16 15.17 6.37
N LYS A 181 19.12 14.69 5.56
CA LYS A 181 19.06 14.80 4.10
C LYS A 181 17.86 14.06 3.52
N HIS A 182 17.62 12.83 3.96
CA HIS A 182 16.50 12.04 3.48
C HIS A 182 15.15 12.60 3.96
N LEU A 183 15.07 13.18 5.17
CA LEU A 183 13.88 13.92 5.60
C LEU A 183 13.65 15.17 4.75
N ASP A 184 14.69 15.95 4.45
CA ASP A 184 14.57 17.11 3.57
C ASP A 184 14.01 16.70 2.20
N GLN A 185 14.54 15.61 1.62
CA GLN A 185 14.08 15.08 0.34
C GLN A 185 12.62 14.59 0.41
N ALA A 186 12.22 13.90 1.48
CA ALA A 186 10.83 13.49 1.65
C ALA A 186 9.91 14.73 1.66
N VAL A 187 10.29 15.78 2.39
CA VAL A 187 9.52 17.02 2.53
C VAL A 187 9.48 17.81 1.23
N SER A 188 10.56 17.90 0.45
CA SER A 188 10.50 18.54 -0.89
C SER A 188 9.60 17.80 -1.86
N LEU A 189 9.52 16.48 -1.74
CA LEU A 189 8.64 15.63 -2.56
C LEU A 189 7.17 15.65 -2.09
N GLY A 190 6.83 16.42 -1.04
CA GLY A 190 5.46 16.64 -0.59
C GLY A 190 5.07 15.86 0.66
N PHE A 191 6.02 15.22 1.36
CA PHE A 191 5.75 14.65 2.68
C PHE A 191 5.36 15.74 3.67
N ASN A 192 4.11 15.73 4.13
CA ASN A 192 3.53 16.75 5.00
C ASN A 192 3.16 16.22 6.39
N GLU A 193 3.56 15.00 6.73
CA GLU A 193 3.24 14.36 8.00
C GLU A 193 4.23 14.77 9.10
N GLY A 194 4.37 16.08 9.35
CA GLY A 194 5.28 16.63 10.36
C GLY A 194 5.02 16.07 11.77
N ALA A 195 3.77 15.71 12.08
CA ALA A 195 3.43 15.00 13.32
C ALA A 195 4.19 13.67 13.47
N LYS A 196 4.36 12.89 12.38
CA LYS A 196 5.13 11.64 12.41
C LYS A 196 6.61 11.90 12.67
N ILE A 197 7.18 12.97 12.09
CA ILE A 197 8.57 13.38 12.37
C ILE A 197 8.77 13.66 13.87
N MET A 198 7.76 14.25 14.51
CA MET A 198 7.81 14.61 15.93
C MET A 198 7.54 13.46 16.90
N SER A 199 6.78 12.43 16.48
CA SER A 199 6.30 11.37 17.38
C SER A 199 6.98 10.02 17.20
N GLN A 200 7.45 9.68 16.00
CA GLN A 200 7.92 8.32 15.69
C GLN A 200 9.23 7.99 16.40
N GLU A 201 9.32 6.79 16.98
CA GLU A 201 10.43 6.37 17.83
C GLU A 201 11.76 6.29 17.06
N GLU A 202 11.70 5.87 15.79
CA GLU A 202 12.86 5.72 14.92
C GLU A 202 13.59 7.06 14.67
N LEU A 203 12.88 8.17 14.84
CA LEU A 203 13.41 9.53 14.69
C LEU A 203 13.77 10.17 16.04
N ALA A 204 13.78 9.43 17.15
CA ALA A 204 14.16 9.97 18.45
C ALA A 204 15.57 10.56 18.46
N TYR A 205 16.53 9.87 17.82
CA TYR A 205 17.92 10.32 17.73
C TYR A 205 18.07 11.68 17.07
N ILE A 206 17.34 11.95 15.97
CA ILE A 206 17.45 13.26 15.32
C ILE A 206 16.84 14.37 16.17
N ARG A 207 15.80 14.08 16.97
CA ARG A 207 15.09 15.08 17.79
C ARG A 207 15.91 15.59 18.96
N ILE A 208 16.89 14.82 19.44
CA ILE A 208 17.79 15.24 20.52
C ILE A 208 18.95 16.11 20.03
N ILE A 209 19.17 16.20 18.71
CA ILE A 209 20.27 16.99 18.14
C ILE A 209 19.86 18.48 18.14
N PRO A 210 20.72 19.41 18.61
CA PRO A 210 20.39 20.83 18.66
C PRO A 210 19.94 21.44 17.32
N VAL A 211 20.49 20.93 16.21
CA VAL A 211 20.14 21.32 14.84
C VAL A 211 18.66 21.06 14.51
N PHE A 212 18.02 20.11 15.20
CA PHE A 212 16.63 19.74 14.95
C PHE A 212 15.64 20.89 15.14
N GLU A 213 15.83 21.74 16.15
CA GLU A 213 14.92 22.88 16.37
C GLU A 213 15.01 23.89 15.22
N LYS A 214 16.21 24.15 14.69
CA LYS A 214 16.38 24.99 13.50
C LYS A 214 15.71 24.34 12.28
N PHE A 215 15.90 23.04 12.10
CA PHE A 215 15.30 22.26 11.00
C PHE A 215 13.77 22.30 11.05
N LYS A 216 13.18 22.07 12.23
CA LYS A 216 11.74 22.14 12.49
C LYS A 216 11.18 23.54 12.23
N ASN A 217 11.83 24.59 12.74
CA ASN A 217 11.44 25.99 12.51
C ASN A 217 11.52 26.35 11.02
N ASN A 218 12.44 25.72 10.28
CA ASN A 218 12.55 25.83 8.83
C ASN A 218 11.63 24.86 8.06
N ARG A 219 10.48 24.49 8.63
CA ARG A 219 9.49 23.59 8.02
C ARG A 219 10.08 22.24 7.55
N PHE A 220 11.01 21.69 8.33
CA PHE A 220 11.71 20.45 8.00
C PHE A 220 12.48 20.53 6.67
N ARG A 221 13.05 21.69 6.38
CA ARG A 221 13.97 21.91 5.25
C ARG A 221 15.40 22.10 5.77
N LEU A 222 16.33 21.39 5.16
CA LEU A 222 17.74 21.39 5.54
C LEU A 222 18.47 22.55 4.84
N THR A 223 19.27 23.29 5.60
CA THR A 223 20.11 24.38 5.08
C THR A 223 21.58 23.98 5.11
N GLN A 224 22.41 24.68 4.33
CA GLN A 224 23.86 24.43 4.32
C GLN A 224 24.49 24.70 5.70
N GLU A 225 24.07 25.77 6.38
CA GLU A 225 24.54 26.10 7.73
C GLU A 225 24.29 24.95 8.72
N MET A 226 23.09 24.35 8.70
CA MET A 226 22.76 23.18 9.52
C MET A 226 23.65 21.98 9.20
N VAL A 227 23.94 21.74 7.92
CA VAL A 227 24.83 20.64 7.50
C VAL A 227 26.25 20.84 8.04
N ASP A 228 26.74 22.08 8.00
CA ASP A 228 28.09 22.39 8.47
C ASP A 228 28.17 22.28 10.01
N GLU A 229 27.12 22.68 10.74
CA GLU A 229 26.99 22.43 12.18
C GLU A 229 27.00 20.93 12.53
N LEU A 230 26.31 20.10 11.73
CA LEU A 230 26.31 18.64 11.91
C LEU A 230 27.69 18.03 11.67
N LYS A 231 28.40 18.46 10.63
CA LYS A 231 29.77 17.99 10.34
C LYS A 231 30.75 18.38 11.43
N GLU A 232 30.67 19.61 11.93
CA GLU A 232 31.53 20.07 13.01
C GLU A 232 31.26 19.28 14.29
N ARG A 233 29.99 18.97 14.57
CA ARG A 233 29.61 18.07 15.67
C ARG A 233 30.23 16.68 15.51
N GLU A 234 30.11 16.05 14.34
CA GLU A 234 30.69 14.72 14.08
C GLU A 234 32.21 14.73 14.25
N LYS A 235 32.89 15.77 13.74
CA LYS A 235 34.33 15.96 13.90
C LYS A 235 34.74 16.08 15.37
N ASN A 236 34.04 16.91 16.15
CA ASN A 236 34.32 17.07 17.57
C ASN A 236 34.14 15.77 18.36
N ILE A 237 33.10 14.98 18.05
CA ILE A 237 32.88 13.66 18.65
C ILE A 237 34.05 12.73 18.31
N LEU A 238 34.49 12.69 17.06
CA LEU A 238 35.59 11.85 16.61
C LEU A 238 36.93 12.24 17.28
N GLU A 239 37.22 13.53 17.39
CA GLU A 239 38.41 14.03 18.09
C GLU A 239 38.40 13.66 19.57
N GLU A 240 37.25 13.80 20.25
CA GLU A 240 37.10 13.40 21.65
C GLU A 240 37.30 11.88 21.84
N GLN A 241 36.72 11.06 20.97
CA GLN A 241 36.92 9.60 20.98
C GLN A 241 38.39 9.22 20.79
N ASN A 242 39.08 9.87 19.84
CA ASN A 242 40.49 9.65 19.61
C ASN A 242 41.35 10.08 20.81
N ARG A 243 41.01 11.20 21.46
CA ARG A 243 41.69 11.66 22.68
C ARG A 243 41.54 10.66 23.81
N LYS A 244 40.32 10.20 24.10
CA LYS A 244 40.04 9.18 25.14
C LYS A 244 40.78 7.87 24.85
N LYS A 245 40.84 7.47 23.57
CA LYS A 245 41.61 6.30 23.16
C LYS A 245 43.10 6.50 23.40
N ALA A 246 43.67 7.64 23.01
CA ALA A 246 45.08 7.94 23.26
C ALA A 246 45.42 7.95 24.76
N GLU A 247 44.57 8.57 25.59
CA GLU A 247 44.68 8.56 27.05
C GLU A 247 44.71 7.12 27.59
N SER A 248 43.80 6.25 27.14
CA SER A 248 43.77 4.83 27.55
C SER A 248 45.04 4.03 27.17
N PHE A 249 45.68 4.35 26.04
CA PHE A 249 46.89 3.67 25.57
C PHE A 249 48.18 4.21 26.20
N SER A 250 48.14 5.42 26.78
CA SER A 250 49.28 6.07 27.42
C SER A 250 49.52 5.62 28.87
N LEU A 251 48.58 4.87 29.47
CA LEU A 251 48.66 4.39 30.85
C LEU A 251 49.59 3.16 30.96
N PRO A 252 50.49 3.13 31.96
CA PRO A 252 51.34 1.97 32.21
C PRO A 252 50.50 0.74 32.56
N LYS A 253 51.00 -0.46 32.20
CA LYS A 253 50.25 -1.72 32.35
C LYS A 253 49.76 -2.04 33.77
N SER A 254 50.34 -1.43 34.80
CA SER A 254 49.91 -1.55 36.19
C SER A 254 48.56 -0.87 36.49
N ASP A 255 48.19 0.16 35.71
CA ASP A 255 47.12 1.10 36.08
C ASP A 255 45.79 0.81 35.37
N TYR A 256 45.75 -0.18 34.46
CA TYR A 256 44.51 -0.61 33.81
C TYR A 256 43.48 -1.16 34.80
N SER A 257 43.93 -1.76 35.91
CA SER A 257 43.03 -2.31 36.94
C SER A 257 42.25 -1.21 37.67
N THR A 258 42.92 -0.09 37.97
CA THR A 258 42.34 1.09 38.61
C THR A 258 41.43 1.84 37.64
N LEU A 259 41.83 1.98 36.37
CA LEU A 259 41.00 2.62 35.35
C LEU A 259 39.69 1.85 35.11
N PHE A 260 39.75 0.51 35.07
CA PHE A 260 38.57 -0.34 34.91
C PHE A 260 37.62 -0.23 36.11
N GLN A 261 38.16 -0.20 37.34
CA GLN A 261 37.38 0.04 38.57
C GLN A 261 36.72 1.43 38.57
N GLU A 262 37.40 2.47 38.08
CA GLU A 262 36.84 3.82 37.96
C GLU A 262 35.77 3.93 36.87
N GLN A 263 35.96 3.30 35.71
CA GLN A 263 34.94 3.24 34.65
C GLN A 263 33.68 2.53 35.12
N LEU A 264 33.82 1.36 35.78
CA LEU A 264 32.69 0.67 36.40
C LEU A 264 32.03 1.54 37.48
N ARG A 265 32.80 2.29 38.26
CA ARG A 265 32.22 3.18 39.27
C ARG A 265 31.49 4.38 38.66
N GLN A 266 31.83 4.81 37.44
CA GLN A 266 31.12 5.88 36.73
C GLN A 266 29.91 5.39 35.93
N GLU A 267 29.97 4.19 35.32
CA GLU A 267 28.85 3.60 34.59
C GLU A 267 27.70 3.16 35.50
N TYR A 268 28.00 2.79 36.75
CA TYR A 268 27.01 2.27 37.71
C TYR A 268 26.66 3.24 38.86
N LYS A 269 26.88 4.54 38.65
CA LYS A 269 26.43 5.64 39.54
C LYS A 269 25.25 6.38 38.92
#